data_AF-A0A3M0XW48-F1
#
_entry.id   AF-A0A3M0XW48-F1
#
_cell.length_a   1.000
_cell.length_b   1.000
_cell.length_c   1.000
_cell.angle_alpha   90.00
_cell.angle_beta   90.00
_cell.angle_gamma   90.00
#
_symmetry.space_group_name_H-M   'P 1'
#
loop_
_entity.id
_entity.type
_entity.pdbx_description
1 polymer ?
#
loop_
_entity_poly.entity_id
_entity_poly.type
_entity_poly.pdbx_seq_one_letter_code
_entity_poly.pdbx_strand_id
1 'polypeptide(L)'
;MHVARGDTLMKLILKAGVDRREAHAAITALRTVFDPRELRPGQEIRLGLSAFGSGSSATGQNRAERLLSIGLQPSIERIVRVTRAPDGGFTATEAARDLDHRTVIAEGTIDNNLSSAARAAGLPMPVLAELIAIFSFDVDFQREIRAGDSFEVLYEALYEKDGTPAKPEGILYAALTLSGERLALYNFTPKSGRTDFFDAKGHSVRKTLMRTPIDGARLSSGFGMRRHPILGYSRMHRGIDFAAPRGTPIYAAGDGRIEMAGRNGGYGKYVRIRHNSTYKTAYAHMSRIAKGIRPGKRVRQGQVIGYVGSTGRSTGPHLHYEVMVNGRQVNPLKVKLPSGEKLKGEDLEAFARRRAEIDRLREATRGAGTLMVRAECAGEATDAAVPRSLLTPASGC
;
A
#
# COMPACT_ATOMS: atom_id res chain seq x y z
N MET A 1 -8.50 1.97 27.57
CA MET A 1 -9.83 1.77 26.92
C MET A 1 -9.69 1.97 25.42
N HIS A 2 -10.56 1.40 24.59
CA HIS A 2 -10.49 1.53 23.12
C HIS A 2 -11.65 2.38 22.57
N VAL A 3 -11.39 3.17 21.54
CA VAL A 3 -12.40 3.96 20.83
C VAL A 3 -13.28 3.05 19.98
N ALA A 4 -14.59 3.08 20.16
CA ALA A 4 -15.54 2.42 19.27
C ALA A 4 -16.14 3.38 18.22
N ARG A 5 -16.85 2.83 17.23
CA ARG A 5 -17.52 3.65 16.21
C ARG A 5 -18.61 4.51 16.85
N GLY A 6 -18.52 5.84 16.67
CA GLY A 6 -19.48 6.80 17.22
C GLY A 6 -19.16 7.30 18.64
N ASP A 7 -18.05 6.82 19.20
CA ASP A 7 -17.50 7.39 20.44
C ASP A 7 -16.93 8.79 20.20
N THR A 8 -16.96 9.59 21.25
CA THR A 8 -16.22 10.83 21.35
C THR A 8 -15.36 10.77 22.61
N LEU A 9 -14.26 11.52 22.64
CA LEU A 9 -13.42 11.57 23.83
C LEU A 9 -14.23 12.01 25.08
N MET A 10 -15.17 12.94 24.91
CA MET A 10 -16.10 13.34 25.97
C MET A 10 -16.90 12.15 26.51
N LYS A 11 -17.53 11.36 25.63
CA LYS A 11 -18.30 10.17 26.06
C LYS A 11 -17.42 9.16 26.80
N LEU A 12 -16.20 8.94 26.32
CA LEU A 12 -15.26 7.99 26.92
C LEU A 12 -14.83 8.43 28.33
N ILE A 13 -14.51 9.71 28.51
CA ILE A 13 -14.14 10.26 29.83
C ILE A 13 -15.34 10.24 30.79
N LEU A 14 -16.54 10.63 30.35
CA LEU A 14 -17.74 10.58 31.18
C LEU A 14 -18.11 9.14 31.58
N LYS A 15 -17.93 8.17 30.68
CA LYS A 15 -18.14 6.75 30.96
C LYS A 15 -17.16 6.23 32.03
N ALA A 16 -16.02 6.87 32.20
CA ALA A 16 -15.03 6.57 33.23
C ALA A 16 -15.36 7.21 34.59
N GLY A 17 -16.53 7.86 34.75
CA GLY A 17 -16.97 8.44 36.01
C GLY A 17 -16.45 9.86 36.28
N VAL A 18 -15.76 10.49 35.33
CA VAL A 18 -15.22 11.85 35.47
C VAL A 18 -16.31 12.90 35.21
N ASP A 19 -16.30 14.00 35.98
CA ASP A 19 -17.24 15.11 35.81
C ASP A 19 -17.13 15.79 34.44
N ARG A 20 -18.25 16.33 33.93
CA ARG A 20 -18.32 16.96 32.61
C ARG A 20 -17.47 18.22 32.50
N ARG A 21 -17.36 19.05 33.54
CA ARG A 21 -16.54 20.28 33.50
C ARG A 21 -15.06 19.92 33.42
N GLU A 22 -14.66 18.92 34.19
CA GLU A 22 -13.30 18.39 34.21
C GLU A 22 -12.93 17.75 32.87
N ALA A 23 -13.80 16.91 32.31
CA ALA A 23 -13.65 16.35 30.98
C ALA A 23 -13.51 17.44 29.91
N HIS A 24 -14.33 18.51 30.00
CA HIS A 24 -14.24 19.63 29.07
C HIS A 24 -12.91 20.38 29.18
N ALA A 25 -12.43 20.66 30.39
CA ALA A 25 -11.14 21.33 30.61
C ALA A 25 -9.96 20.50 30.03
N ALA A 26 -9.93 19.20 30.31
CA ALA A 26 -8.90 18.31 29.78
C ALA A 26 -8.94 18.21 28.25
N ILE A 27 -10.13 18.12 27.65
CA ILE A 27 -10.31 18.11 26.19
C ILE A 27 -9.88 19.44 25.58
N THR A 28 -10.17 20.57 26.23
CA THR A 28 -9.74 21.89 25.76
C THR A 28 -8.23 22.02 25.76
N ALA A 29 -7.55 21.54 26.82
CA ALA A 29 -6.10 21.47 26.84
C ALA A 29 -5.56 20.56 25.72
N LEU A 30 -6.14 19.38 25.52
CA LEU A 30 -5.75 18.44 24.47
C LEU A 30 -5.78 19.06 23.06
N ARG A 31 -6.79 19.89 22.77
CA ARG A 31 -6.99 20.53 21.47
C ARG A 31 -5.83 21.45 21.04
N THR A 32 -4.95 21.82 21.96
CA THR A 32 -3.73 22.60 21.63
C THR A 32 -2.71 21.78 20.85
N VAL A 33 -2.73 20.44 20.98
CA VAL A 33 -1.76 19.53 20.36
C VAL A 33 -2.41 18.43 19.49
N PHE A 34 -3.70 18.13 19.70
CA PHE A 34 -4.41 17.08 18.97
C PHE A 34 -5.91 17.37 18.87
N ASP A 35 -6.50 17.29 17.67
CA ASP A 35 -7.96 17.40 17.49
C ASP A 35 -8.64 16.07 17.87
N PRO A 36 -9.48 16.02 18.94
CA PRO A 36 -10.18 14.81 19.35
C PRO A 36 -11.11 14.22 18.29
N ARG A 37 -11.45 14.97 17.23
CA ARG A 37 -12.23 14.48 16.09
C ARG A 37 -11.43 13.56 15.17
N GLU A 38 -10.11 13.57 15.28
CA GLU A 38 -9.22 12.68 14.53
C GLU A 38 -9.10 11.28 15.16
N LEU A 39 -9.70 11.05 16.33
CA LEU A 39 -9.73 9.74 16.97
C LEU A 39 -10.36 8.69 16.05
N ARG A 40 -9.68 7.55 15.93
CA ARG A 40 -10.11 6.45 15.05
C ARG A 40 -10.63 5.27 15.88
N PRO A 41 -11.66 4.55 15.39
CA PRO A 41 -12.06 3.30 16.00
C PRO A 41 -10.86 2.33 16.15
N GLY A 42 -10.75 1.67 17.29
CA GLY A 42 -9.64 0.79 17.66
C GLY A 42 -8.47 1.49 18.36
N GLN A 43 -8.42 2.81 18.39
CA GLN A 43 -7.34 3.54 19.08
C GLN A 43 -7.43 3.36 20.60
N GLU A 44 -6.28 3.11 21.24
CA GLU A 44 -6.20 3.03 22.70
C GLU A 44 -6.11 4.43 23.32
N ILE A 45 -6.89 4.65 24.38
CA ILE A 45 -6.84 5.83 25.25
C ILE A 45 -6.62 5.34 26.68
N ARG A 46 -5.61 5.90 27.35
CA ARG A 46 -5.31 5.64 28.75
C ARG A 46 -5.75 6.83 29.59
N LEU A 47 -6.56 6.59 30.61
CA LEU A 47 -6.95 7.62 31.56
C LEU A 47 -6.27 7.30 32.89
N GLY A 48 -5.52 8.25 33.43
CA GLY A 48 -5.09 8.20 34.83
C GLY A 48 -6.20 8.78 35.69
N LEU A 49 -6.76 7.98 36.59
CA LEU A 49 -7.83 8.40 37.50
C LEU A 49 -7.36 8.27 38.95
N SER A 50 -7.92 9.10 39.82
CA SER A 50 -7.78 8.97 41.27
C SER A 50 -9.16 9.05 41.90
N ALA A 51 -9.43 8.12 42.82
CA ALA A 51 -10.61 8.21 43.67
C ALA A 51 -10.54 9.51 44.49
N PHE A 52 -11.56 10.34 44.38
CA PHE A 52 -11.71 11.53 45.19
C PHE A 52 -12.78 11.25 46.27
N GLY A 53 -12.36 11.20 47.53
CA GLY A 53 -13.24 11.05 48.70
C GLY A 53 -13.06 9.75 49.48
N SER A 54 -12.11 9.72 50.42
CA SER A 54 -12.11 8.79 51.55
C SER A 54 -13.09 9.31 52.61
N GLY A 55 -14.38 9.11 52.39
CA GLY A 55 -15.42 9.40 53.36
C GLY A 55 -16.67 8.61 53.02
N SER A 56 -16.97 7.58 53.80
CA SER A 56 -18.14 6.70 53.64
C SER A 56 -19.42 7.53 53.49
N SER A 57 -20.06 7.48 52.32
CA SER A 57 -21.43 7.97 52.16
C SER A 57 -22.33 6.75 51.97
N ALA A 58 -23.22 6.54 52.93
CA ALA A 58 -24.22 5.47 52.99
C ALA A 58 -25.37 5.63 51.97
N THR A 59 -25.21 6.46 50.96
CA THR A 59 -26.18 6.70 49.89
C THR A 59 -25.45 6.53 48.57
N GLY A 60 -25.85 5.54 47.77
CA GLY A 60 -25.16 5.08 46.55
C GLY A 60 -25.11 6.09 45.38
N GLN A 61 -24.67 7.32 45.63
CA GLN A 61 -24.33 8.28 44.60
C GLN A 61 -22.92 7.95 44.07
N ASN A 62 -22.83 7.68 42.77
CA ASN A 62 -21.57 7.49 42.04
C ASN A 62 -20.57 8.58 42.45
N ARG A 63 -19.49 8.20 43.14
CA ARG A 63 -18.37 9.11 43.39
C ARG A 63 -17.74 9.49 42.06
N ALA A 64 -17.60 10.78 41.81
CA ALA A 64 -16.93 11.27 40.62
C ALA A 64 -15.43 10.94 40.70
N GLU A 65 -14.91 10.26 39.68
CA GLU A 65 -13.49 10.00 39.54
C GLU A 65 -12.76 11.28 39.15
N ARG A 66 -11.58 11.52 39.74
CA ARG A 66 -10.73 12.65 39.36
C ARG A 66 -9.76 12.24 38.26
N LEU A 67 -9.84 12.90 37.11
CA LEU A 67 -8.93 12.74 36.00
C LEU A 67 -7.59 13.40 36.30
N LEU A 68 -6.54 12.59 36.30
CA LEU A 68 -5.15 13.00 36.45
C LEU A 68 -4.45 13.12 35.11
N SER A 69 -4.75 12.23 34.16
CA SER A 69 -4.13 12.29 32.84
C SER A 69 -4.95 11.63 31.73
N ILE A 70 -4.69 12.05 30.49
CA ILE A 70 -5.12 11.38 29.27
C ILE A 70 -3.85 11.06 28.49
N GLY A 71 -3.61 9.79 28.17
CA GLY A 71 -2.57 9.35 27.26
C GLY A 71 -3.18 8.75 26.00
N LEU A 72 -2.71 9.18 24.83
CA LEU A 72 -3.07 8.57 23.56
C LEU A 72 -1.90 8.63 22.58
N GLN A 73 -1.94 7.75 21.59
CA GLN A 73 -0.93 7.64 20.56
C GLN A 73 -1.59 7.92 19.19
N PRO A 74 -1.51 9.15 18.65
CA PRO A 74 -2.14 9.50 17.37
C PRO A 74 -1.57 8.72 16.18
N SER A 75 -0.28 8.38 16.24
CA SER A 75 0.43 7.59 15.23
C SER A 75 1.52 6.76 15.91
N ILE A 76 2.14 5.85 15.17
CA ILE A 76 3.27 5.06 15.70
C ILE A 76 4.46 5.94 16.14
N GLU A 77 4.53 7.19 15.69
CA GLU A 77 5.63 8.13 15.96
C GLU A 77 5.29 9.19 17.02
N ARG A 78 4.03 9.33 17.42
CA ARG A 78 3.58 10.46 18.27
C ARG A 78 2.90 9.96 19.53
N ILE A 79 3.26 10.52 20.67
CA ILE A 79 2.51 10.35 21.93
C ILE A 79 1.99 11.72 22.36
N VAL A 80 0.73 11.74 22.77
CA VAL A 80 0.09 12.91 23.34
C VAL A 80 -0.31 12.59 24.78
N ARG A 81 0.05 13.48 25.70
CA ARG A 81 -0.34 13.40 27.11
C ARG A 81 -0.97 14.71 27.55
N VAL A 82 -2.12 14.59 28.20
CA VAL A 82 -2.73 15.66 28.98
C VAL A 82 -2.52 15.30 30.44
N THR A 83 -1.99 16.23 31.22
CA THR A 83 -1.72 16.00 32.65
C THR A 83 -2.35 17.12 33.47
N ARG A 84 -2.98 16.75 34.58
CA ARG A 84 -3.50 17.69 35.56
C ARG A 84 -2.34 18.43 36.22
N ALA A 85 -2.39 19.77 36.18
CA ALA A 85 -1.44 20.63 36.86
C ALA A 85 -1.82 20.81 38.35
N PRO A 86 -0.87 21.23 39.22
CA PRO A 86 -1.13 21.42 40.66
C PRO A 86 -2.24 22.43 40.97
N ASP A 87 -2.44 23.43 40.10
CA ASP A 87 -3.50 24.45 40.18
C ASP A 87 -4.90 23.90 39.83
N GLY A 88 -5.00 22.63 39.44
CA GLY A 88 -6.24 22.00 39.03
C GLY A 88 -6.59 22.16 37.56
N GLY A 89 -5.79 22.90 36.78
CA GLY A 89 -5.88 22.97 35.33
C GLY A 89 -5.32 21.71 34.64
N PHE A 90 -5.30 21.73 33.30
CA PHE A 90 -4.71 20.68 32.48
C PHE A 90 -3.72 21.29 31.48
N THR A 91 -2.59 20.62 31.31
CA THR A 91 -1.60 20.93 30.28
C THR A 91 -1.49 19.77 29.32
N ALA A 92 -1.35 20.06 28.03
CA ALA A 92 -1.15 19.03 27.03
C ALA A 92 0.25 19.14 26.44
N THR A 93 0.86 17.98 26.19
CA THR A 93 2.18 17.85 25.58
C THR A 93 2.10 16.84 24.46
N GLU A 94 2.89 17.09 23.43
CA GLU A 94 3.14 16.15 22.36
C GLU A 94 4.64 15.85 22.35
N ALA A 95 4.98 14.58 22.21
CA ALA A 95 6.34 14.12 22.04
C ALA A 95 6.43 13.12 20.89
N ALA A 96 7.54 13.19 20.15
CA ALA A 96 7.92 12.12 19.25
C ALA A 96 8.30 10.88 20.07
N ARG A 97 7.93 9.71 19.57
CA ARG A 97 8.42 8.44 20.11
C ARG A 97 9.87 8.26 19.71
N ASP A 98 10.66 7.79 20.66
CA ASP A 98 12.06 7.46 20.41
C ASP A 98 12.13 6.11 19.67
N LEU A 99 12.16 6.19 18.34
CA LEU A 99 12.22 5.05 17.42
C LEU A 99 13.55 5.05 16.68
N ASP A 100 14.07 3.86 16.39
CA ASP A 100 15.27 3.71 15.57
C ASP A 100 14.90 3.68 14.10
N HIS A 101 15.54 4.54 13.30
CA HIS A 101 15.49 4.43 11.84
C HIS A 101 16.52 3.41 11.37
N ARG A 102 16.09 2.42 10.59
CA ARG A 102 16.98 1.37 10.08
C ARG A 102 16.75 1.15 8.58
N THR A 103 17.82 0.87 7.87
CA THR A 103 17.75 0.30 6.53
C THR A 103 17.63 -1.22 6.61
N VAL A 104 16.69 -1.78 5.84
CA VAL A 104 16.39 -3.22 5.83
C VAL A 104 16.46 -3.72 4.40
N ILE A 105 17.04 -4.91 4.21
CA ILE A 105 17.03 -5.62 2.93
C ILE A 105 16.14 -6.86 3.04
N ALA A 106 15.26 -7.01 2.06
CA ALA A 106 14.60 -8.29 1.78
C ALA A 106 14.95 -8.73 0.35
N GLU A 107 15.36 -9.98 0.21
CA GLU A 107 15.69 -10.58 -1.08
C GLU A 107 15.25 -12.04 -1.12
N GLY A 108 15.03 -12.57 -2.32
CA GLY A 108 14.66 -13.97 -2.48
C GLY A 108 14.49 -14.39 -3.93
N THR A 109 14.51 -15.71 -4.12
CA THR A 109 14.17 -16.35 -5.39
C THR A 109 12.67 -16.61 -5.45
N ILE A 110 12.10 -16.44 -6.64
CA ILE A 110 10.69 -16.61 -6.94
C ILE A 110 10.50 -18.00 -7.53
N ASP A 111 9.79 -18.87 -6.80
CA ASP A 111 9.43 -20.20 -7.31
C ASP A 111 8.07 -20.16 -8.04
N ASN A 112 7.05 -19.60 -7.37
CA ASN A 112 5.68 -19.56 -7.88
C ASN A 112 5.23 -18.15 -8.25
N ASN A 113 5.30 -17.21 -7.31
CA ASN A 113 4.92 -15.82 -7.53
C ASN A 113 5.66 -14.88 -6.56
N LEU A 114 5.82 -13.62 -6.97
CA LEU A 114 6.52 -12.60 -6.18
C LEU A 114 5.94 -12.43 -4.78
N SER A 115 4.62 -12.43 -4.62
CA SER A 115 3.98 -12.20 -3.32
C SER A 115 4.35 -13.27 -2.29
N SER A 116 4.41 -14.54 -2.70
CA SER A 116 4.82 -15.65 -1.84
C SER A 116 6.29 -15.57 -1.45
N ALA A 117 7.17 -15.28 -2.42
CA ALA A 117 8.61 -15.14 -2.19
C ALA A 117 8.93 -13.93 -1.30
N ALA A 118 8.29 -12.78 -1.55
CA ALA A 118 8.41 -11.57 -0.75
C ALA A 118 7.98 -11.79 0.71
N ARG A 119 6.87 -12.49 0.93
CA ARG A 119 6.41 -12.82 2.28
C ARG A 119 7.36 -13.77 2.99
N ALA A 120 7.87 -14.78 2.29
CA ALA A 120 8.87 -15.71 2.85
C ALA A 120 10.18 -14.98 3.23
N ALA A 121 10.55 -13.94 2.49
CA ALA A 121 11.68 -13.06 2.80
C ALA A 121 11.36 -11.98 3.87
N GLY A 122 10.17 -12.00 4.48
CA GLY A 122 9.79 -11.04 5.53
C GLY A 122 9.46 -9.63 5.04
N LEU A 123 9.24 -9.42 3.73
CA LEU A 123 8.90 -8.10 3.20
C LEU A 123 7.49 -7.67 3.66
N PRO A 124 7.34 -6.53 4.36
CA PRO A 124 6.03 -6.06 4.80
C PRO A 124 5.10 -5.79 3.61
N MET A 125 3.81 -6.12 3.75
CA MET A 125 2.82 -5.97 2.67
C MET A 125 2.74 -4.56 2.06
N PRO A 126 2.86 -3.45 2.83
CA PRO A 126 2.92 -2.11 2.25
C PRO A 126 4.12 -1.91 1.30
N VAL A 127 5.28 -2.46 1.66
CA VAL A 127 6.51 -2.38 0.86
C VAL A 127 6.39 -3.25 -0.40
N LEU A 128 5.80 -4.46 -0.28
CA LEU A 128 5.49 -5.29 -1.45
C LEU A 128 4.54 -4.57 -2.43
N ALA A 129 3.52 -3.89 -1.93
CA ALA A 129 2.59 -3.13 -2.77
C ALA A 129 3.32 -1.99 -3.51
N GLU A 130 4.23 -1.28 -2.84
CA GLU A 130 5.08 -0.26 -3.46
C GLU A 130 6.02 -0.87 -4.52
N LEU A 131 6.69 -1.99 -4.22
CA LEU A 131 7.53 -2.73 -5.16
C LEU A 131 6.77 -3.09 -6.45
N ILE A 132 5.57 -3.66 -6.31
CA ILE A 132 4.71 -4.00 -7.44
C ILE A 132 4.38 -2.74 -8.23
N ALA A 133 4.03 -1.64 -7.57
CA ALA A 133 3.71 -0.38 -8.23
C ALA A 133 4.90 0.19 -9.03
N ILE A 134 6.12 0.10 -8.49
CA ILE A 134 7.36 0.57 -9.14
C ILE A 134 7.63 -0.20 -10.43
N PHE A 135 7.53 -1.53 -10.42
CA PHE A 135 7.88 -2.36 -11.58
C PHE A 135 6.73 -2.60 -12.57
N SER A 136 5.48 -2.30 -12.21
CA SER A 136 4.31 -2.48 -13.08
C SER A 136 4.36 -1.65 -14.38
N PHE A 137 5.30 -0.70 -14.52
CA PHE A 137 5.52 0.03 -15.78
C PHE A 137 6.28 -0.80 -16.83
N ASP A 138 7.17 -1.67 -16.37
CA ASP A 138 8.11 -2.39 -17.21
C ASP A 138 7.85 -3.89 -17.24
N VAL A 139 7.27 -4.43 -16.16
CA VAL A 139 7.11 -5.86 -15.92
C VAL A 139 5.63 -6.23 -15.84
N ASP A 140 5.20 -7.18 -16.66
CA ASP A 140 3.96 -7.91 -16.45
C ASP A 140 4.21 -9.12 -15.52
N PHE A 141 4.00 -8.92 -14.22
CA PHE A 141 4.25 -9.92 -13.19
C PHE A 141 3.54 -11.27 -13.39
N GLN A 142 2.46 -11.32 -14.17
CA GLN A 142 1.75 -12.58 -14.43
C GLN A 142 2.38 -13.40 -15.56
N ARG A 143 3.14 -12.74 -16.45
CA ARG A 143 3.64 -13.35 -17.69
C ARG A 143 5.14 -13.48 -17.72
N GLU A 144 5.82 -12.53 -17.08
CA GLU A 144 7.27 -12.40 -17.13
C GLU A 144 7.95 -13.09 -15.95
N ILE A 145 7.26 -13.25 -14.81
CA ILE A 145 7.77 -14.03 -13.68
C ILE A 145 7.78 -15.52 -14.02
N ARG A 146 8.92 -16.15 -13.74
CA ARG A 146 9.16 -17.58 -13.82
C ARG A 146 9.85 -18.08 -12.55
N ALA A 147 9.79 -19.39 -12.36
CA ALA A 147 10.59 -20.06 -11.34
C ALA A 147 12.08 -19.78 -11.58
N GLY A 148 12.79 -19.34 -10.55
CA GLY A 148 14.21 -18.98 -10.61
C GLY A 148 14.50 -17.49 -10.80
N ASP A 149 13.48 -16.67 -11.10
CA ASP A 149 13.62 -15.21 -11.06
C ASP A 149 13.89 -14.75 -9.62
N SER A 150 14.44 -13.55 -9.42
CA SER A 150 14.75 -13.06 -8.07
C SER A 150 14.41 -11.59 -7.87
N PHE A 151 14.24 -11.19 -6.62
CA PHE A 151 14.02 -9.81 -6.24
C PHE A 151 14.93 -9.38 -5.10
N GLU A 152 15.15 -8.08 -5.00
CA GLU A 152 15.85 -7.44 -3.89
C GLU A 152 15.21 -6.08 -3.62
N VAL A 153 14.98 -5.75 -2.34
CA VAL A 153 14.45 -4.46 -1.91
C VAL A 153 15.24 -3.96 -0.72
N LEU A 154 15.76 -2.73 -0.82
CA LEU A 154 16.28 -1.94 0.30
C LEU A 154 15.23 -0.87 0.64
N TYR A 155 14.79 -0.85 1.88
CA TYR A 155 13.79 0.11 2.36
C TYR A 155 14.14 0.62 3.76
N GLU A 156 13.59 1.78 4.11
CA GLU A 156 13.69 2.34 5.46
C GLU A 156 12.52 1.85 6.31
N ALA A 157 12.77 1.64 7.59
CA ALA A 157 11.74 1.28 8.55
C ALA A 157 12.09 1.80 9.96
N LEU A 158 11.03 2.10 10.70
CA LEU A 158 11.08 2.43 12.11
C LEU A 158 11.01 1.16 12.96
N TYR A 159 11.86 1.11 13.98
CA TYR A 159 11.92 0.05 14.96
C TYR A 159 11.78 0.62 16.37
N GLU A 160 11.16 -0.17 17.25
CA GLU A 160 11.23 0.06 18.69
C GLU A 160 12.66 -0.21 19.18
N LYS A 161 13.01 0.31 20.37
CA LYS A 161 14.36 0.14 20.96
C LYS A 161 14.71 -1.32 21.26
N ASP A 162 13.70 -2.18 21.43
CA ASP A 162 13.87 -3.62 21.61
C ASP A 162 14.09 -4.37 20.27
N GLY A 163 14.07 -3.67 19.14
CA GLY A 163 14.22 -4.26 17.81
C GLY A 163 12.93 -4.75 17.18
N THR A 164 11.76 -4.49 17.77
CA THR A 164 10.46 -4.81 17.17
C THR A 164 10.17 -3.89 15.98
N PRO A 165 9.77 -4.41 14.80
CA PRO A 165 9.36 -3.57 13.68
C PRO A 165 8.14 -2.71 14.03
N ALA A 166 8.23 -1.40 13.86
CA ALA A 166 7.15 -0.46 14.17
C ALA A 166 6.39 -0.03 12.90
N LYS A 167 7.10 0.46 11.88
CA LYS A 167 6.48 0.95 10.63
C LYS A 167 7.46 0.94 9.47
N PRO A 168 7.11 0.35 8.31
CA PRO A 168 7.88 0.57 7.09
C PRO A 168 7.71 2.01 6.59
N GLU A 169 8.78 2.57 6.04
CA GLU A 169 8.81 3.89 5.44
C GLU A 169 8.81 3.76 3.91
N GLY A 170 9.92 4.12 3.23
CA GLY A 170 10.00 4.13 1.77
C GLY A 170 11.05 3.18 1.21
N ILE A 171 10.82 2.70 -0.01
CA ILE A 171 11.83 1.96 -0.78
C ILE A 171 12.92 2.93 -1.25
N LEU A 172 14.17 2.60 -0.94
CA LEU A 172 15.37 3.30 -1.43
C LEU A 172 15.86 2.69 -2.75
N TYR A 173 15.85 1.35 -2.83
CA TYR A 173 16.30 0.59 -3.98
C TYR A 173 15.43 -0.64 -4.17
N ALA A 174 15.14 -0.97 -5.42
CA ALA A 174 14.53 -2.23 -5.76
C ALA A 174 15.11 -2.82 -7.03
N ALA A 175 15.23 -4.15 -7.07
CA ALA A 175 15.65 -4.88 -8.25
C ALA A 175 14.81 -6.13 -8.48
N LEU A 176 14.56 -6.42 -9.77
CA LEU A 176 14.02 -7.69 -10.24
C LEU A 176 14.99 -8.29 -11.26
N THR A 177 15.30 -9.56 -11.13
CA THR A 177 16.04 -10.32 -12.13
C THR A 177 15.07 -11.29 -12.81
N LEU A 178 14.77 -11.04 -14.08
CA LEU A 178 13.78 -11.80 -14.86
C LEU A 178 14.48 -12.51 -16.01
N SER A 179 14.48 -13.84 -16.00
CA SER A 179 15.17 -14.67 -17.00
C SER A 179 16.63 -14.24 -17.26
N GLY A 180 17.32 -13.81 -16.19
CA GLY A 180 18.71 -13.35 -16.23
C GLY A 180 18.90 -11.84 -16.48
N GLU A 181 17.86 -11.11 -16.88
CA GLU A 181 17.93 -9.66 -17.04
C GLU A 181 17.61 -8.93 -15.74
N ARG A 182 18.56 -8.12 -15.25
CA ARG A 182 18.39 -7.37 -13.99
C ARG A 182 17.88 -5.96 -14.25
N LEU A 183 16.70 -5.66 -13.73
CA LEU A 183 16.08 -4.34 -13.69
C LEU A 183 16.29 -3.75 -12.30
N ALA A 184 17.12 -2.71 -12.18
CA ALA A 184 17.46 -2.08 -10.90
C ALA A 184 17.06 -0.60 -10.91
N LEU A 185 16.40 -0.17 -9.82
CA LEU A 185 15.77 1.14 -9.69
C LEU A 185 16.12 1.80 -8.36
N TYR A 186 16.36 3.10 -8.41
CA TYR A 186 16.79 3.92 -7.26
C TYR A 186 15.81 5.07 -7.04
N ASN A 187 15.44 5.29 -5.77
CA ASN A 187 14.62 6.42 -5.37
C ASN A 187 15.41 7.74 -5.50
N PHE A 188 14.81 8.74 -6.14
CA PHE A 188 15.37 10.09 -6.21
C PHE A 188 14.28 11.15 -6.36
N THR A 189 14.53 12.33 -5.77
CA THR A 189 13.65 13.50 -5.90
C THR A 189 14.39 14.57 -6.69
N PRO A 190 14.05 14.78 -7.98
CA PRO A 190 14.61 15.87 -8.76
C PRO A 190 14.11 17.23 -8.25
N LYS A 191 14.72 18.33 -8.70
CA LYS A 191 14.27 19.69 -8.39
C LYS A 191 12.82 19.99 -8.80
N SER A 192 12.25 19.20 -9.71
CA SER A 192 10.82 19.21 -10.04
C SER A 192 9.91 18.88 -8.84
N GLY A 193 10.49 18.37 -7.75
CA GLY A 193 9.86 18.18 -6.45
C GLY A 193 9.12 16.86 -6.30
N ARG A 194 9.22 15.96 -7.28
CA ARG A 194 8.52 14.69 -7.25
C ARG A 194 9.46 13.51 -7.20
N THR A 195 9.46 12.80 -6.06
CA THR A 195 10.14 11.53 -5.90
C THR A 195 9.66 10.52 -6.94
N ASP A 196 10.60 9.83 -7.56
CA ASP A 196 10.36 8.77 -8.54
C ASP A 196 11.51 7.73 -8.48
N PHE A 197 11.38 6.67 -9.26
CA PHE A 197 12.36 5.60 -9.36
C PHE A 197 13.07 5.64 -10.71
N PHE A 198 14.40 5.64 -10.68
CA PHE A 198 15.23 5.81 -11.86
C PHE A 198 16.15 4.61 -12.07
N ASP A 199 16.35 4.24 -13.33
CA ASP A 199 17.38 3.27 -13.71
C ASP A 199 18.79 3.82 -13.43
N ALA A 200 19.82 2.99 -13.58
CA ALA A 200 21.20 3.39 -13.35
C ALA A 200 21.68 4.56 -14.24
N LYS A 201 20.96 4.88 -15.32
CA LYS A 201 21.25 5.97 -16.28
C LYS A 201 20.46 7.24 -15.99
N GLY A 202 19.62 7.26 -14.95
CA GLY A 202 18.79 8.41 -14.61
C GLY A 202 17.52 8.51 -15.46
N HIS A 203 17.02 7.41 -16.01
CA HIS A 203 15.71 7.38 -16.65
C HIS A 203 14.65 6.91 -15.68
N SER A 204 13.57 7.69 -15.52
CA SER A 204 12.44 7.30 -14.69
C SER A 204 11.75 6.05 -15.28
N VAL A 205 11.52 5.06 -14.41
CA VAL A 205 10.74 3.84 -14.70
C VAL A 205 9.29 4.21 -15.04
N ARG A 206 8.82 5.36 -14.57
CA ARG A 206 7.46 5.80 -14.75
C ARG A 206 7.21 6.21 -16.19
N LYS A 207 6.82 5.23 -17.00
CA LYS A 207 6.37 5.46 -18.38
C LYS A 207 5.16 6.37 -18.42
N THR A 208 4.99 7.02 -19.57
CA THR A 208 3.80 7.86 -19.83
C THR A 208 2.50 7.07 -19.64
N LEU A 209 2.51 5.75 -19.86
CA LEU A 209 1.39 4.83 -19.63
C LEU A 209 1.85 3.51 -18.98
N MET A 210 1.04 2.94 -18.08
CA MET A 210 1.11 1.57 -17.58
C MET A 210 0.62 0.62 -18.68
N ARG A 211 1.22 -0.55 -18.81
CA ARG A 211 0.80 -1.56 -19.78
C ARG A 211 -0.48 -2.28 -19.35
N THR A 212 -0.61 -2.51 -18.05
CA THR A 212 -1.71 -3.27 -17.45
C THR A 212 -2.39 -2.42 -16.38
N PRO A 213 -3.47 -1.69 -16.70
CA PRO A 213 -4.15 -0.78 -15.77
C PRO A 213 -5.17 -1.49 -14.86
N ILE A 214 -4.90 -2.73 -14.47
CA ILE A 214 -5.79 -3.59 -13.68
C ILE A 214 -4.99 -4.71 -12.97
N ASP A 215 -5.30 -4.97 -11.69
CA ASP A 215 -4.62 -6.04 -10.94
C ASP A 215 -5.35 -7.39 -11.10
N GLY A 216 -4.59 -8.48 -11.12
CA GLY A 216 -5.14 -9.83 -11.05
C GLY A 216 -5.95 -10.27 -12.28
N ALA A 217 -5.77 -9.62 -13.43
CA ALA A 217 -6.57 -9.86 -14.63
C ALA A 217 -5.80 -10.63 -15.70
N ARG A 218 -6.41 -11.66 -16.28
CA ARG A 218 -5.81 -12.44 -17.38
C ARG A 218 -6.13 -11.80 -18.71
N LEU A 219 -5.15 -11.65 -19.61
CA LEU A 219 -5.40 -11.28 -21.00
C LEU A 219 -6.28 -12.35 -21.66
N SER A 220 -7.52 -11.98 -21.99
CA SER A 220 -8.50 -12.89 -22.62
C SER A 220 -8.57 -12.70 -24.14
N SER A 221 -8.27 -11.49 -24.64
CA SER A 221 -8.24 -11.22 -26.09
C SER A 221 -7.22 -10.15 -26.47
N GLY A 222 -6.45 -10.40 -27.53
CA GLY A 222 -5.46 -9.47 -28.08
C GLY A 222 -6.05 -8.47 -29.10
N PHE A 223 -5.27 -7.45 -29.45
CA PHE A 223 -5.57 -6.48 -30.51
C PHE A 223 -5.41 -7.10 -31.91
N GLY A 224 -6.34 -6.83 -32.83
CA GLY A 224 -6.27 -7.30 -34.22
C GLY A 224 -7.59 -7.82 -34.79
N MET A 225 -7.55 -8.28 -36.04
CA MET A 225 -8.72 -8.89 -36.71
C MET A 225 -9.05 -10.24 -36.07
N ARG A 226 -10.30 -10.42 -35.65
CA ARG A 226 -10.80 -11.69 -35.10
C ARG A 226 -12.27 -11.91 -35.38
N ARG A 227 -12.71 -13.16 -35.45
CA ARG A 227 -14.14 -13.50 -35.56
C ARG A 227 -14.87 -12.99 -34.33
N HIS A 228 -15.87 -12.13 -34.54
CA HIS A 228 -16.58 -11.47 -33.44
C HIS A 228 -17.57 -12.45 -32.80
N PRO A 229 -17.45 -12.74 -31.49
CA PRO A 229 -18.18 -13.84 -30.84
C PRO A 229 -19.71 -13.69 -30.86
N ILE A 230 -20.21 -12.45 -30.99
CA ILE A 230 -21.65 -12.16 -31.06
C ILE A 230 -22.14 -11.92 -32.50
N LEU A 231 -21.27 -11.52 -33.43
CA LEU A 231 -21.68 -11.08 -34.78
C LEU A 231 -21.36 -12.08 -35.89
N GLY A 232 -20.54 -13.10 -35.61
CA GLY A 232 -20.24 -14.18 -36.55
C GLY A 232 -19.16 -13.88 -37.60
N TYR A 233 -18.88 -12.61 -37.91
CA TYR A 233 -17.86 -12.19 -38.89
C TYR A 233 -16.57 -11.61 -38.27
N SER A 234 -15.48 -11.58 -39.04
CA SER A 234 -14.18 -11.02 -38.62
C SER A 234 -14.25 -9.51 -38.46
N ARG A 235 -13.95 -9.00 -37.26
CA ARG A 235 -13.96 -7.58 -36.92
C ARG A 235 -12.65 -7.19 -36.23
N MET A 236 -12.20 -5.97 -36.51
CA MET A 236 -11.02 -5.40 -35.85
C MET A 236 -11.31 -5.15 -34.36
N HIS A 237 -10.56 -5.82 -33.50
CA HIS A 237 -10.51 -5.55 -32.08
C HIS A 237 -9.51 -4.42 -31.82
N ARG A 238 -10.03 -3.25 -31.43
CA ARG A 238 -9.25 -1.98 -31.32
C ARG A 238 -8.57 -1.78 -29.97
N GLY A 239 -8.58 -2.81 -29.12
CA GLY A 239 -7.97 -2.81 -27.81
C GLY A 239 -7.53 -4.22 -27.41
N ILE A 240 -7.29 -4.40 -26.12
CA ILE A 240 -7.07 -5.69 -25.48
C ILE A 240 -8.09 -5.90 -24.38
N ASP A 241 -8.46 -7.16 -24.15
CA ASP A 241 -9.42 -7.54 -23.14
C ASP A 241 -8.70 -8.22 -21.97
N PHE A 242 -8.92 -7.72 -20.77
CA PHE A 242 -8.46 -8.29 -19.51
C PHE A 242 -9.66 -8.88 -18.76
N ALA A 243 -9.75 -10.20 -18.69
CA ALA A 243 -10.77 -10.88 -17.89
C ALA A 243 -10.43 -10.74 -16.40
N ALA A 244 -11.39 -10.23 -15.63
CA ALA A 244 -11.28 -10.06 -14.19
C ALA A 244 -12.68 -10.12 -13.55
N PRO A 245 -12.78 -10.49 -12.25
CA PRO A 245 -14.05 -10.45 -11.55
C PRO A 245 -14.76 -9.10 -11.65
N ARG A 246 -16.10 -9.12 -11.65
CA ARG A 246 -16.90 -7.89 -11.59
C ARG A 246 -16.53 -7.12 -10.32
N GLY A 247 -16.25 -5.83 -10.44
CA GLY A 247 -15.89 -4.97 -9.32
C GLY A 247 -14.39 -4.81 -9.10
N THR A 248 -13.52 -5.52 -9.83
CA THR A 248 -12.07 -5.27 -9.78
C THR A 248 -11.77 -3.80 -10.13
N PRO A 249 -10.96 -3.07 -9.34
CA PRO A 249 -10.57 -1.70 -9.65
C PRO A 249 -9.87 -1.57 -11.01
N ILE A 250 -10.19 -0.51 -11.73
CA ILE A 250 -9.53 -0.10 -12.98
C ILE A 250 -8.80 1.20 -12.71
N TYR A 251 -7.53 1.26 -13.09
CA TYR A 251 -6.65 2.40 -12.84
C TYR A 251 -6.46 3.25 -14.10
N ALA A 252 -6.16 4.54 -13.92
CA ALA A 252 -5.65 5.37 -15.00
C ALA A 252 -4.25 4.89 -15.38
N ALA A 253 -4.06 4.46 -16.63
CA ALA A 253 -2.77 4.01 -17.13
C ALA A 253 -1.71 5.12 -17.09
N GLY A 254 -2.07 6.39 -17.07
CA GLY A 254 -1.12 7.50 -17.01
C GLY A 254 -1.73 8.76 -16.43
N ASP A 255 -0.88 9.71 -16.07
CA ASP A 255 -1.32 11.06 -15.71
C ASP A 255 -2.07 11.68 -16.87
N GLY A 256 -3.15 12.41 -16.59
CA GLY A 256 -3.88 13.05 -17.66
C GLY A 256 -5.15 13.75 -17.21
N ARG A 257 -5.96 14.09 -18.21
CA ARG A 257 -7.26 14.72 -18.04
C ARG A 257 -8.34 13.81 -18.62
N ILE A 258 -9.39 13.56 -17.86
CA ILE A 258 -10.56 12.84 -18.34
C ILE A 258 -11.16 13.62 -19.51
N GLU A 259 -11.18 13.03 -20.70
CA GLU A 259 -11.81 13.58 -21.88
C GLU A 259 -13.29 13.18 -21.93
N MET A 260 -13.61 11.94 -21.55
CA MET A 260 -14.97 11.41 -21.51
C MET A 260 -15.16 10.50 -20.30
N ALA A 261 -16.33 10.55 -19.67
CA ALA A 261 -16.76 9.59 -18.65
C ALA A 261 -18.29 9.46 -18.70
N GLY A 262 -18.82 8.28 -19.02
CA GLY A 262 -20.25 8.06 -19.18
C GLY A 262 -20.59 6.79 -19.97
N ARG A 263 -21.82 6.67 -20.48
CA ARG A 263 -22.19 5.58 -21.41
C ARG A 263 -21.72 5.92 -22.83
N ASN A 264 -21.17 4.96 -23.55
CA ASN A 264 -20.64 5.14 -24.91
C ASN A 264 -21.00 3.94 -25.82
N GLY A 265 -22.29 3.81 -26.15
CA GLY A 265 -22.79 2.78 -27.05
C GLY A 265 -22.33 1.36 -26.69
N GLY A 266 -21.71 0.67 -27.65
CA GLY A 266 -21.21 -0.70 -27.49
C GLY A 266 -20.16 -0.88 -26.40
N TYR A 267 -19.43 0.18 -26.03
CA TYR A 267 -18.46 0.13 -24.93
C TYR A 267 -19.10 0.13 -23.54
N GLY A 268 -20.42 0.38 -23.43
CA GLY A 268 -21.08 0.46 -22.13
C GLY A 268 -20.61 1.68 -21.34
N LYS A 269 -20.35 1.51 -20.04
CA LYS A 269 -19.74 2.56 -19.21
C LYS A 269 -18.26 2.67 -19.55
N TYR A 270 -17.84 3.90 -19.86
CA TYR A 270 -16.62 4.19 -20.58
C TYR A 270 -15.93 5.42 -19.99
N VAL A 271 -14.61 5.36 -19.93
CA VAL A 271 -13.74 6.49 -19.60
C VAL A 271 -12.68 6.63 -20.69
N ARG A 272 -12.42 7.86 -21.15
CA ARG A 272 -11.26 8.18 -22.00
C ARG A 272 -10.41 9.24 -21.32
N ILE A 273 -9.10 9.02 -21.29
CA ILE A 273 -8.11 9.90 -20.68
C ILE A 273 -7.19 10.41 -21.77
N ARG A 274 -7.00 11.73 -21.81
CA ARG A 274 -5.97 12.38 -22.62
C ARG A 274 -4.76 12.60 -21.73
N HIS A 275 -3.61 12.05 -22.12
CA HIS A 275 -2.37 12.17 -21.35
C HIS A 275 -1.56 13.37 -21.83
N ASN A 276 -1.38 13.50 -23.14
CA ASN A 276 -0.75 14.64 -23.78
C ASN A 276 -1.29 14.81 -25.22
N SER A 277 -0.58 15.56 -26.08
CA SER A 277 -0.94 15.77 -27.48
C SER A 277 -0.92 14.47 -28.30
N THR A 278 -0.10 13.50 -27.90
CA THR A 278 0.14 12.25 -28.63
C THR A 278 -0.71 11.09 -28.11
N TYR A 279 -0.81 10.92 -26.79
CA TYR A 279 -1.35 9.70 -26.17
C TYR A 279 -2.72 9.89 -25.53
N LYS A 280 -3.61 8.94 -25.80
CA LYS A 280 -4.88 8.77 -25.07
C LYS A 280 -5.09 7.30 -24.70
N THR A 281 -5.84 7.04 -23.65
CA THR A 281 -6.28 5.69 -23.27
C THR A 281 -7.78 5.64 -23.06
N ALA A 282 -8.37 4.48 -23.32
CA ALA A 282 -9.78 4.25 -23.10
C ALA A 282 -10.06 2.94 -22.37
N TYR A 283 -11.11 2.96 -21.56
CA TYR A 283 -11.48 1.91 -20.62
C TYR A 283 -12.98 1.69 -20.73
N ALA A 284 -13.41 0.47 -21.02
CA ALA A 284 -14.80 0.16 -21.33
C ALA A 284 -15.37 -0.98 -20.48
N HIS A 285 -16.67 -1.24 -20.67
CA HIS A 285 -17.47 -2.29 -20.03
C HIS A 285 -17.60 -2.18 -18.51
N MET A 286 -17.27 -1.03 -17.92
CA MET A 286 -17.26 -0.85 -16.47
C MET A 286 -18.61 -1.17 -15.82
N SER A 287 -18.60 -1.72 -14.60
CA SER A 287 -19.81 -1.86 -13.78
C SER A 287 -20.23 -0.51 -13.21
N ARG A 288 -19.26 0.30 -12.79
CA ARG A 288 -19.44 1.69 -12.34
C ARG A 288 -18.16 2.51 -12.60
N ILE A 289 -18.36 3.80 -12.84
CA ILE A 289 -17.27 4.80 -12.87
C ILE A 289 -17.04 5.27 -11.43
N ALA A 290 -15.78 5.49 -11.04
CA ALA A 290 -15.46 5.90 -9.67
C ALA A 290 -15.97 7.31 -9.36
N LYS A 291 -16.25 7.60 -8.08
CA LYS A 291 -16.77 8.89 -7.63
C LYS A 291 -15.82 10.02 -8.03
N GLY A 292 -16.36 11.10 -8.60
CA GLY A 292 -15.59 12.28 -8.98
C GLY A 292 -14.87 12.20 -10.33
N ILE A 293 -14.95 11.06 -11.04
CA ILE A 293 -14.45 10.91 -12.40
C ILE A 293 -15.47 11.50 -13.37
N ARG A 294 -15.13 12.64 -13.96
CA ARG A 294 -15.95 13.40 -14.91
C ARG A 294 -15.07 14.13 -15.93
N PRO A 295 -15.59 14.51 -17.11
CA PRO A 295 -14.83 15.27 -18.09
C PRO A 295 -14.15 16.50 -17.46
N GLY A 296 -12.89 16.69 -17.82
CA GLY A 296 -12.02 17.76 -17.33
C GLY A 296 -11.33 17.52 -15.98
N LYS A 297 -11.66 16.46 -15.24
CA LYS A 297 -10.94 16.11 -14.01
C LYS A 297 -9.51 15.67 -14.37
N ARG A 298 -8.51 16.19 -13.64
CA ARG A 298 -7.14 15.64 -13.67
C ARG A 298 -7.10 14.34 -12.87
N VAL A 299 -6.43 13.34 -13.41
CA VAL A 299 -6.16 12.06 -12.77
C VAL A 299 -4.68 11.77 -12.80
N ARG A 300 -4.21 11.10 -11.74
CA ARG A 300 -2.85 10.58 -11.67
C ARG A 300 -2.82 9.15 -12.19
N GLN A 301 -1.71 8.74 -12.75
CA GLN A 301 -1.43 7.34 -13.05
C GLN A 301 -1.65 6.48 -11.80
N GLY A 302 -2.21 5.27 -11.96
CA GLY A 302 -2.57 4.39 -10.84
C GLY A 302 -3.83 4.82 -10.06
N GLN A 303 -4.41 5.99 -10.33
CA GLN A 303 -5.66 6.40 -9.68
C GLN A 303 -6.83 5.54 -10.15
N VAL A 304 -7.66 5.04 -9.22
CA VAL A 304 -8.89 4.31 -9.55
C VAL A 304 -9.86 5.21 -10.31
N ILE A 305 -10.23 4.79 -11.52
CA ILE A 305 -11.16 5.52 -12.41
C ILE A 305 -12.50 4.81 -12.57
N GLY A 306 -12.57 3.52 -12.25
CA GLY A 306 -13.77 2.71 -12.40
C GLY A 306 -13.56 1.30 -11.91
N TYR A 307 -14.54 0.44 -12.18
CA TYR A 307 -14.52 -0.94 -11.73
C TYR A 307 -15.02 -1.86 -12.84
N VAL A 308 -14.41 -3.04 -12.98
CA VAL A 308 -14.74 -4.03 -14.00
C VAL A 308 -16.22 -4.40 -13.97
N GLY A 309 -16.79 -4.60 -15.14
CA GLY A 309 -18.16 -5.05 -15.32
C GLY A 309 -18.34 -5.76 -16.65
N SER A 310 -19.58 -5.76 -17.13
CA SER A 310 -19.95 -6.34 -18.42
C SER A 310 -21.06 -5.48 -19.07
N THR A 311 -20.92 -4.15 -18.99
CA THR A 311 -21.91 -3.24 -19.61
C THR A 311 -21.64 -3.05 -21.10
N GLY A 312 -22.68 -2.71 -21.87
CA GLY A 312 -22.56 -2.60 -23.33
C GLY A 312 -22.51 -3.98 -24.00
N ARG A 313 -21.76 -4.10 -25.09
CA ARG A 313 -21.64 -5.34 -25.88
C ARG A 313 -20.50 -6.18 -25.32
N SER A 314 -20.79 -6.94 -24.27
CA SER A 314 -19.83 -7.78 -23.55
C SER A 314 -20.45 -9.15 -23.26
N THR A 315 -19.68 -10.22 -23.40
CA THR A 315 -20.11 -11.60 -23.10
C THR A 315 -19.90 -12.00 -21.64
N GLY A 316 -19.06 -11.29 -20.90
CA GLY A 316 -18.77 -11.56 -19.49
C GLY A 316 -17.86 -10.50 -18.86
N PRO A 317 -17.63 -10.53 -17.53
CA PRO A 317 -16.84 -9.52 -16.85
C PRO A 317 -15.41 -9.39 -17.39
N HIS A 318 -15.08 -8.22 -17.93
CA HIS A 318 -13.73 -7.88 -18.40
C HIS A 318 -13.53 -6.36 -18.51
N LEU A 319 -12.27 -5.94 -18.55
CA LEU A 319 -11.87 -4.60 -18.99
C LEU A 319 -11.47 -4.66 -20.47
N HIS A 320 -12.13 -3.87 -21.31
CA HIS A 320 -11.62 -3.57 -22.65
C HIS A 320 -10.79 -2.28 -22.60
N TYR A 321 -9.51 -2.38 -22.97
CA TYR A 321 -8.51 -1.33 -22.85
C TYR A 321 -7.92 -0.96 -24.22
N GLU A 322 -7.96 0.32 -24.57
CA GLU A 322 -7.38 0.85 -25.81
C GLU A 322 -6.28 1.87 -25.52
N VAL A 323 -5.24 1.87 -26.35
CA VAL A 323 -4.24 2.93 -26.44
C VAL A 323 -4.36 3.60 -27.80
N MET A 324 -4.37 4.93 -27.81
CA MET A 324 -4.40 5.73 -29.03
C MET A 324 -3.13 6.59 -29.10
N VAL A 325 -2.49 6.58 -30.26
CA VAL A 325 -1.32 7.40 -30.58
C VAL A 325 -1.70 8.28 -31.78
N ASN A 326 -1.59 9.59 -31.61
CA ASN A 326 -1.98 10.59 -32.62
C ASN A 326 -3.40 10.33 -33.16
N GLY A 327 -4.33 9.97 -32.27
CA GLY A 327 -5.74 9.73 -32.58
C GLY A 327 -6.07 8.35 -33.17
N ARG A 328 -5.09 7.48 -33.44
CA ARG A 328 -5.31 6.12 -33.99
C ARG A 328 -5.11 5.06 -32.91
N GLN A 329 -6.03 4.09 -32.81
CA GLN A 329 -5.83 2.93 -31.92
C GLN A 329 -4.65 2.07 -32.39
N VAL A 330 -3.79 1.71 -31.45
CA VAL A 330 -2.62 0.86 -31.67
C VAL A 330 -2.68 -0.35 -30.73
N ASN A 331 -1.90 -1.39 -31.04
CA ASN A 331 -1.78 -2.54 -30.15
C ASN A 331 -1.09 -2.12 -28.83
N PRO A 332 -1.80 -2.12 -27.69
CA PRO A 332 -1.21 -1.72 -26.40
C PRO A 332 -0.01 -2.58 -25.98
N LEU A 333 0.07 -3.82 -26.46
CA LEU A 333 1.18 -4.73 -26.15
C LEU A 333 2.45 -4.41 -26.93
N LYS A 334 2.34 -3.75 -28.09
CA LYS A 334 3.49 -3.48 -29.00
C LYS A 334 3.89 -2.01 -29.04
N VAL A 335 3.10 -1.10 -28.49
CA VAL A 335 3.42 0.33 -28.51
C VAL A 335 4.65 0.61 -27.66
N LYS A 336 5.66 1.26 -28.25
CA LYS A 336 6.81 1.79 -27.53
C LYS A 336 6.39 3.07 -26.84
N LEU A 337 6.08 2.97 -25.55
CA LEU A 337 5.78 4.12 -24.72
C LEU A 337 7.09 4.82 -24.37
N PRO A 338 7.18 6.16 -24.51
CA PRO A 338 8.39 6.86 -24.10
C PRO A 338 8.65 6.60 -22.62
N SER A 339 9.92 6.34 -22.32
CA SER A 339 10.45 6.30 -20.95
C SER A 339 10.03 7.57 -20.20
N GLY A 340 9.98 7.49 -18.87
CA GLY A 340 9.72 8.65 -18.04
C GLY A 340 10.76 9.77 -18.22
N GLU A 341 10.70 10.75 -17.33
CA GLU A 341 11.69 11.82 -17.23
C GLU A 341 13.12 11.29 -17.33
N LYS A 342 13.96 11.95 -18.12
CA LYS A 342 15.39 11.67 -18.19
C LYS A 342 16.12 12.78 -17.46
N LEU A 343 16.80 12.45 -16.37
CA LEU A 343 17.56 13.42 -15.60
C LEU A 343 18.70 13.99 -16.45
N LYS A 344 18.98 15.29 -16.27
CA LYS A 344 20.02 16.03 -16.99
C LYS A 344 20.64 17.07 -16.07
N GLY A 345 21.85 17.51 -16.40
CA GLY A 345 22.55 18.57 -15.66
C GLY A 345 22.67 18.23 -14.18
N GLU A 346 22.38 19.22 -13.32
CA GLU A 346 22.53 19.10 -11.87
C GLU A 346 21.69 17.97 -11.25
N ASP A 347 20.49 17.67 -11.79
CA ASP A 347 19.65 16.58 -11.28
C ASP A 347 20.30 15.21 -11.56
N LEU A 348 20.99 15.05 -12.69
CA LEU A 348 21.71 13.81 -13.01
C LEU A 348 22.94 13.61 -12.12
N GLU A 349 23.65 14.70 -11.81
CA GLU A 349 24.80 14.66 -10.88
C GLU A 349 24.36 14.37 -9.44
N ALA A 350 23.26 15.00 -9.00
CA ALA A 350 22.66 14.72 -7.70
C ALA A 350 22.17 13.27 -7.61
N PHE A 351 21.56 12.76 -8.67
CA PHE A 351 21.16 11.36 -8.76
C PHE A 351 22.36 10.41 -8.67
N ALA A 352 23.46 10.69 -9.36
CA ALA A 352 24.67 9.87 -9.29
C ALA A 352 25.23 9.77 -7.86
N ARG A 353 25.22 10.88 -7.11
CA ARG A 353 25.59 10.91 -5.69
C ARG A 353 24.63 10.10 -4.82
N ARG A 354 23.31 10.27 -5.03
CA ARG A 354 22.28 9.50 -4.31
C ARG A 354 22.37 8.00 -4.59
N ARG A 355 22.64 7.61 -5.83
CA ARG A 355 22.87 6.21 -6.20
C ARG A 355 24.04 5.61 -5.43
N ALA A 356 25.19 6.29 -5.42
CA ALA A 356 26.38 5.84 -4.69
C ALA A 356 26.18 5.81 -3.17
N GLU A 357 25.32 6.67 -2.61
CA GLU A 357 24.89 6.59 -1.22
C GLU A 357 24.04 5.33 -0.97
N ILE A 358 23.01 5.10 -1.81
CA ILE A 358 22.14 3.93 -1.71
C ILE A 358 22.93 2.62 -1.86
N ASP A 359 23.89 2.56 -2.79
CA ASP A 359 24.76 1.40 -2.97
C ASP A 359 25.58 1.10 -1.70
N ARG A 360 26.14 2.14 -1.04
CA ARG A 360 26.84 1.98 0.25
C ARG A 360 25.91 1.51 1.36
N LEU A 361 24.69 2.05 1.45
CA LEU A 361 23.69 1.59 2.42
C LEU A 361 23.33 0.12 2.19
N ARG A 362 23.19 -0.28 0.93
CA ARG A 362 22.88 -1.64 0.51
C ARG A 362 23.98 -2.62 0.91
N GLU A 363 25.24 -2.28 0.63
CA GLU A 363 26.40 -3.09 1.03
C GLU A 363 26.54 -3.20 2.56
N ALA A 364 26.41 -2.09 3.27
CA ALA A 364 26.49 -2.06 4.73
C ALA A 364 25.38 -2.90 5.38
N THR A 365 24.14 -2.82 4.86
CA THR A 365 22.99 -3.57 5.37
C THR A 365 23.16 -5.08 5.12
N ARG A 366 23.76 -5.49 3.99
CA ARG A 366 24.10 -6.90 3.73
C ARG A 366 25.20 -7.40 4.68
N GLY A 367 26.24 -6.59 4.88
CA GLY A 367 27.39 -6.94 5.72
C GLY A 367 27.08 -7.03 7.22
N ALA A 368 26.07 -6.30 7.70
CA ALA A 368 25.61 -6.33 9.08
C ALA A 368 24.90 -7.65 9.49
N GLY A 369 24.73 -8.58 8.54
CA GLY A 369 24.02 -9.83 8.75
C GLY A 369 22.52 -9.61 8.66
N THR A 370 21.88 -10.42 7.81
CA THR A 370 20.43 -10.53 7.68
C THR A 370 19.83 -10.63 9.09
N LEU A 371 19.15 -9.58 9.54
CA LEU A 371 18.16 -9.66 10.60
C LEU A 371 16.99 -10.48 10.02
N MET A 372 17.25 -11.78 9.78
CA MET A 372 16.23 -12.74 9.42
C MET A 372 15.29 -12.74 10.62
N VAL A 373 14.08 -12.25 10.40
CA VAL A 373 12.94 -12.58 11.22
C VAL A 373 12.82 -14.10 11.15
N ARG A 374 13.45 -14.80 12.10
CA ARG A 374 13.17 -16.22 12.33
C ARG A 374 11.73 -16.25 12.83
N ALA A 375 10.81 -16.54 11.93
CA ALA A 375 9.52 -17.07 12.32
C ALA A 375 9.80 -18.43 12.96
N GLU A 376 9.89 -18.47 14.29
CA GLU A 376 9.79 -19.72 15.02
C GLU A 376 8.40 -20.30 14.74
N CYS A 377 8.35 -21.30 13.85
CA CYS A 377 7.21 -22.20 13.81
C CYS A 377 7.17 -22.92 15.16
N ALA A 378 6.27 -22.46 16.04
CA ALA A 378 5.84 -23.23 17.20
C ALA A 378 5.11 -24.49 16.70
N GLY A 379 5.86 -25.56 16.49
CA GLY A 379 5.32 -26.92 16.48
C GLY A 379 5.27 -27.42 17.91
N GLU A 380 4.07 -27.51 18.47
CA GLU A 380 3.83 -28.33 19.66
C GLU A 380 4.15 -29.78 19.32
N ALA A 381 5.35 -30.23 19.70
CA ALA A 381 5.63 -31.63 19.93
C ALA A 381 5.39 -31.89 21.42
N THR A 382 4.22 -32.42 21.76
CA THR A 382 4.03 -33.04 23.06
C THR A 382 4.68 -34.42 23.04
N ASP A 383 5.84 -34.44 23.68
CA ASP A 383 6.53 -35.64 24.14
C ASP A 383 5.66 -36.37 25.18
N ALA A 384 5.38 -37.64 24.94
CA ALA A 384 4.86 -38.56 25.94
C ALA A 384 5.66 -39.86 25.86
N ALA A 385 6.71 -39.92 26.67
CA ALA A 385 7.53 -41.10 26.84
C ALA A 385 6.93 -42.11 27.85
N VAL A 386 6.68 -43.33 27.35
CA VAL A 386 7.17 -44.63 27.88
C VAL A 386 6.45 -45.22 29.14
N PRO A 387 6.08 -46.53 29.16
CA PRO A 387 7.06 -47.57 29.49
C PRO A 387 7.13 -48.81 28.57
N ARG A 388 8.38 -49.30 28.49
CA ARG A 388 8.86 -50.59 27.98
C ARG A 388 8.17 -51.79 28.63
N SER A 389 7.77 -52.76 27.79
CA SER A 389 7.76 -54.23 28.00
C SER A 389 7.16 -54.82 26.71
N LEU A 390 7.60 -55.86 26.00
CA LEU A 390 8.60 -56.91 26.12
C LEU A 390 9.00 -57.28 24.68
N LEU A 391 10.29 -57.55 24.45
CA LEU A 391 10.79 -58.25 23.27
C LEU A 391 11.39 -59.56 23.76
N THR A 392 10.80 -60.68 23.36
CA THR A 392 11.49 -61.96 23.17
C THR A 392 10.83 -62.73 22.02
N PRO A 393 11.55 -63.64 21.35
CA PRO A 393 11.58 -63.71 19.89
C PRO A 393 10.94 -64.98 19.29
N ALA A 394 10.77 -64.93 17.96
CA ALA A 394 10.87 -66.00 16.96
C ALA A 394 10.14 -67.34 17.19
N SER A 395 9.20 -67.67 16.28
CA SER A 395 9.11 -68.99 15.61
C SER A 395 7.92 -69.08 14.63
N GLY A 396 8.20 -69.49 13.38
CA GLY A 396 7.40 -70.51 12.68
C GLY A 396 6.34 -70.06 11.65
N CYS A 397 6.62 -70.42 10.38
CA CYS A 397 5.77 -70.59 9.20
C CYS A 397 5.17 -69.36 8.51
#